data_AF-A0A177APZ4-F1
#
_entry.id   AF-A0A177APZ4-F1
#
_cell.length_a   1.000
_cell.length_b   1.000
_cell.length_c   1.000
_cell.angle_alpha   90.00
_cell.angle_beta   90.00
_cell.angle_gamma   90.00
#
_symmetry.space_group_name_H-M   'P 1'
#
loop_
_entity.id
_entity.type
_entity.pdbx_description
1 polymer ?
#
loop_
_entity_poly.entity_id
_entity_poly.type
_entity_poly.pdbx_seq_one_letter_code
_entity_poly.pdbx_strand_id
1 'polypeptide(L)' 'MDCPTGTYQPNTKQSACLDCPKGTFNPNTKSTLLSQCQDCVAGTYQPNTKQSTCLDCPEGTFNPLTKAILLSDCQVYC' A
#
# COMPACT_ATOMS: atom_id res chain seq x y z
N MET A 1 -12.12 3.92 18.06
CA MET A 1 -12.35 4.49 16.73
C MET A 1 -12.03 3.41 15.72
N ASP A 2 -12.75 3.38 14.62
CA ASP A 2 -12.51 2.44 13.53
C ASP A 2 -11.55 3.09 12.53
N CYS A 3 -10.41 2.44 12.24
CA CYS A 3 -9.44 2.99 11.30
C CYS A 3 -9.96 2.91 9.86
N PRO A 4 -9.87 4.01 9.08
CA PRO A 4 -10.22 3.97 7.67
C PRO A 4 -9.22 3.13 6.88
N THR A 5 -9.56 2.84 5.63
CA THR A 5 -8.66 2.19 4.67
C THR A 5 -7.34 2.97 4.55
N GLY A 6 -6.28 2.24 4.19
CA GLY A 6 -4.92 2.76 4.18
C GLY A 6 -4.31 2.99 5.56
N THR A 7 -5.02 2.73 6.65
CA THR A 7 -4.49 2.87 8.01
C THR A 7 -4.74 1.63 8.85
N TYR A 8 -4.03 1.53 9.98
CA TYR A 8 -4.19 0.47 10.96
C TYR A 8 -3.93 0.98 12.37
N GLN A 9 -4.37 0.24 13.38
CA GLN A 9 -4.22 0.63 14.77
C GLN A 9 -3.85 -0.59 15.64
N PRO A 10 -2.58 -0.75 16.04
CA PRO A 10 -2.11 -1.91 16.82
C PRO A 10 -2.69 -1.97 18.23
N ASN A 11 -2.95 -0.82 18.84
CA ASN A 11 -3.42 -0.76 20.21
C ASN A 11 -4.88 -0.31 20.27
N THR A 12 -5.68 -0.93 21.13
CA THR A 12 -7.06 -0.51 21.35
C THR A 12 -7.11 0.94 21.85
N LYS A 13 -8.06 1.74 21.32
CA LYS A 13 -8.31 3.14 21.73
C LYS A 13 -7.16 4.16 21.54
N GLN A 14 -6.17 3.91 20.70
CA GLN A 14 -5.32 4.98 20.15
C GLN A 14 -6.15 6.14 19.60
N SER A 15 -5.62 7.35 19.80
CA SER A 15 -6.19 8.62 19.37
C SER A 15 -6.07 8.86 17.86
N ALA A 16 -5.17 8.14 17.18
CA ALA A 16 -4.92 8.25 15.75
C ALA A 16 -4.55 6.89 15.16
N CYS A 17 -4.87 6.69 13.88
CA CYS A 17 -4.49 5.50 13.13
C CYS A 17 -3.10 5.71 12.55
N LEU A 18 -2.33 4.62 12.47
CA LEU A 18 -1.05 4.59 11.80
C LEU A 18 -1.27 4.36 10.30
N ASP A 19 -0.53 5.11 9.48
CA ASP A 19 -0.61 4.97 8.04
C ASP A 19 0.10 3.68 7.58
N CYS A 20 -0.49 3.00 6.61
CA CYS A 20 0.22 1.96 5.88
C CYS A 20 1.42 2.59 5.15
N PRO A 21 2.61 1.97 5.24
CA PRO A 21 3.82 2.49 4.63
C PRO A 21 3.72 2.43 3.10
N LYS A 22 4.56 3.23 2.44
CA LYS A 22 4.76 3.18 1.00
C LYS A 22 5.13 1.76 0.53
N GLY A 23 4.70 1.44 -0.69
CA GLY A 23 4.74 0.09 -1.26
C GLY A 23 3.71 -0.87 -0.69
N THR A 24 2.82 -0.40 0.18
CA THR A 24 1.72 -1.19 0.72
C THR A 24 0.41 -0.42 0.65
N PHE A 25 -0.69 -1.13 0.75
CA PHE A 25 -2.03 -0.58 0.80
C PHE A 25 -2.90 -1.37 1.78
N ASN A 26 -3.97 -0.77 2.28
CA ASN A 26 -4.94 -1.51 3.07
C ASN A 26 -6.35 -1.23 2.58
N PRO A 27 -7.00 -2.21 1.94
CA PRO A 27 -8.37 -2.03 1.43
C PRO A 27 -9.42 -2.18 2.54
N ASN A 28 -9.04 -2.62 3.74
CA ASN A 28 -9.95 -2.92 4.83
C ASN A 28 -10.03 -1.76 5.82
N THR A 29 -11.22 -1.56 6.39
CA THR A 29 -11.42 -0.73 7.58
C THR A 29 -11.16 -1.54 8.85
N LYS A 30 -10.96 -0.86 9.97
CA LYS A 30 -10.78 -1.46 11.31
C LYS A 30 -9.56 -2.36 11.43
N SER A 31 -8.55 -2.15 10.58
CA SER A 31 -7.32 -2.93 10.68
C SER A 31 -6.58 -2.62 11.96
N THR A 32 -6.13 -3.67 12.60
CA THR A 32 -5.44 -3.65 13.89
C THR A 32 -3.98 -4.04 13.78
N LEU A 33 -3.47 -4.44 12.62
CA LEU A 33 -2.09 -4.91 12.48
C LEU A 33 -1.45 -4.32 11.23
N LEU A 34 -0.14 -4.03 11.30
CA LEU A 34 0.64 -3.59 10.14
C LEU A 34 0.67 -4.65 9.04
N SER A 35 0.61 -5.94 9.39
CA SER A 35 0.54 -7.05 8.42
C SER A 35 -0.75 -7.06 7.59
N GLN A 36 -1.75 -6.24 7.95
CA GLN A 36 -2.95 -6.04 7.14
C GLN A 36 -2.76 -4.97 6.06
N CYS A 37 -1.66 -4.20 6.11
CA CYS A 37 -1.19 -3.44 4.96
C CYS A 37 -0.56 -4.43 3.98
N GLN A 38 -1.28 -4.73 2.92
CA GLN A 38 -0.89 -5.65 1.86
C GLN A 38 0.18 -5.00 0.98
N ASP A 39 1.19 -5.78 0.59
CA ASP A 39 2.20 -5.32 -0.35
C ASP A 39 1.58 -5.07 -1.73
N CYS A 40 2.05 -4.03 -2.43
CA CYS A 40 1.72 -3.85 -3.83
C CYS A 40 2.16 -5.07 -4.64
N VAL A 41 1.26 -5.60 -5.46
CA VAL A 41 1.55 -6.76 -6.32
C VAL A 41 2.43 -6.34 -7.50
N ALA A 42 3.07 -7.32 -8.14
CA ALA A 42 3.79 -7.06 -9.38
C ALA A 42 2.88 -6.39 -10.43
N GLY A 43 3.43 -5.46 -11.19
CA GLY A 43 2.71 -4.58 -12.10
C GLY A 43 2.12 -3.34 -11.44
N THR A 44 2.26 -3.18 -10.12
CA THR A 44 1.75 -2.02 -9.37
C THR A 44 2.83 -1.42 -8.46
N TYR A 45 2.64 -0.17 -8.05
CA TYR A 45 3.52 0.54 -7.12
C TYR A 45 2.73 1.51 -6.23
N GLN A 46 3.31 1.94 -5.12
CA GLN A 46 2.68 2.96 -4.28
C GLN A 46 3.71 3.89 -3.61
N PRO A 47 3.85 5.14 -4.10
CA PRO A 47 4.83 6.09 -3.54
C PRO A 47 4.38 6.74 -2.24
N ASN A 48 3.07 6.78 -1.98
CA ASN A 48 2.48 7.50 -0.85
C ASN A 48 2.11 6.55 0.30
N THR A 49 2.06 7.09 1.53
CA THR A 49 1.47 6.40 2.67
C THR A 49 -0.04 6.57 2.68
N LYS A 50 -0.72 5.81 3.54
CA LYS A 50 -2.17 5.93 3.79
C LYS A 50 -3.05 5.58 2.58
N GLN A 51 -2.70 4.52 1.88
CA GLN A 51 -3.33 4.20 0.59
C GLN A 51 -4.23 2.97 0.70
N SER A 52 -5.41 3.05 0.10
CA SER A 52 -6.36 1.94 0.05
C SER A 52 -6.14 1.01 -1.13
N THR A 53 -5.31 1.41 -2.10
CA THR A 53 -4.95 0.66 -3.31
C THR A 53 -3.53 1.01 -3.77
N CYS A 54 -2.94 0.17 -4.61
CA CYS A 54 -1.72 0.51 -5.35
C CYS A 54 -2.07 1.14 -6.70
N LEU A 55 -1.12 1.86 -7.27
CA LEU A 55 -1.20 2.43 -8.61
C LEU A 55 -0.67 1.42 -9.62
N ASP A 56 -1.36 1.26 -10.75
CA ASP A 56 -0.86 0.42 -11.85
C ASP A 56 0.35 1.08 -12.52
N CYS A 57 1.30 0.26 -12.95
CA CYS A 57 2.36 0.71 -13.84
C CYS A 57 1.75 1.25 -15.16
N PRO A 58 2.33 2.31 -15.75
CA PRO A 58 1.87 2.83 -17.03
C PRO A 58 1.85 1.76 -18.13
N GLU A 59 0.98 1.94 -19.13
CA GLU A 59 0.92 1.04 -20.27
C GLU A 59 2.30 0.84 -20.93
N GLY A 60 2.59 -0.41 -21.30
CA GLY A 60 3.89 -0.79 -21.87
C GLY A 60 5.02 -0.93 -20.85
N THR A 61 4.76 -0.73 -19.56
CA THR A 61 5.72 -0.97 -18.48
C THR A 61 5.20 -2.01 -17.49
N PHE A 62 6.11 -2.69 -16.83
CA PHE A 62 5.80 -3.69 -15.81
C PHE A 62 6.85 -3.62 -14.71
N ASN A 63 6.40 -3.84 -13.47
CA ASN A 63 7.29 -3.99 -12.34
C ASN A 63 7.21 -5.43 -11.81
N PRO A 64 8.28 -6.24 -11.89
CA PRO A 64 8.27 -7.61 -11.42
C PRO A 64 8.35 -7.73 -9.89
N LEU A 65 8.67 -6.63 -9.20
CA LEU A 65 8.85 -6.62 -7.75
C LEU A 65 7.51 -6.44 -7.06
N THR A 66 7.33 -7.16 -5.95
CA THR A 66 6.29 -6.84 -4.98
C THR A 66 6.77 -5.71 -4.08
N LYS A 67 5.80 -5.04 -3.42
CA LYS A 67 6.06 -3.93 -2.49
C LYS A 67 6.76 -2.73 -3.12
N ALA A 68 6.58 -2.53 -4.42
CA ALA A 68 7.19 -1.47 -5.17
C ALA A 68 6.70 -0.08 -4.73
N ILE A 69 7.63 0.87 -4.68
CA ILE A 69 7.36 2.22 -4.16
C ILE A 69 7.39 3.23 -5.30
N LEU A 70 8.31 3.10 -6.24
CA LEU A 70 8.59 4.14 -7.21
C LEU A 70 8.04 3.77 -8.58
N LEU A 71 7.54 4.78 -9.28
CA LEU A 71 7.18 4.64 -10.69
C LEU A 71 8.38 4.23 -11.55
N SER A 72 9.61 4.60 -11.16
CA SER A 72 10.84 4.21 -11.85
C SER A 72 11.10 2.70 -11.84
N ASP A 73 10.45 1.97 -10.93
CA ASP A 73 10.54 0.51 -10.85
C ASP A 73 9.65 -0.16 -11.93
N CYS A 74 8.71 0.60 -12.54
CA CYS A 74 7.98 0.17 -13.72
C CYS A 74 8.86 0.36 -14.96
N GLN A 75 9.34 -0.75 -15.51
CA GLN A 75 10.26 -0.75 -16.65
C GLN A 75 9.60 -1.40 -17.86
N VAL A 76 10.01 -0.99 -19.06
CA VAL A 76 9.59 -1.66 -20.29
C VAL A 76 10.15 -3.08 -20.24
N TYR A 77 9.29 -4.05 -20.01
CA TYR A 77 9.63 -5.46 -20.07
C TYR A 77 9.54 -5.88 -21.53
N CYS A 78 10.68 -5.85 -22.23
CA CYS A 78 10.86 -6.40 -23.58
C CYS A 78 11.49 -7.79 -23.50
#